data_AF-A0A453BTQ5-F1
#
_entry.id   AF-A0A453BTQ5-F1
#
_cell.length_a   1.000
_cell.length_b   1.000
_cell.length_c   1.000
_cell.angle_alpha   90.00
_cell.angle_beta   90.00
_cell.angle_gamma   90.00
#
_symmetry.space_group_name_H-M   'P 1'
#
loop_
_entity.id
_entity.type
_entity.pdbx_description
1 polymer ?
#
loop_
_entity_poly.entity_id
_entity_poly.type
_entity_poly.pdbx_seq_one_letter_code
_entity_poly.pdbx_strand_id
1 'polypeptide(L)'
;MRLFPPIIDNEKCPLTINNTLLQSCYLRYTEWACGVAIYTGNETKSGMSRGTAEPKLTAADSMIDKLTVAIFIFQIAVVLLLGLAGNIWKDSHGCKLWYLMYPAERPWYDFLVIPLRFELLCSIMIPISIKVTLDLAKGVYAKFIDCDDQMFDPETNTPAHSANTAISEDLGQVEYILSDKTGTLTENRMIFRRCYISGVLYGDKTGDALKGIKLVLDVRPILAGVFLAYLVGLDMKHGVLLHEVRAVPEALH
;
A
#
# COMPACT_ATOMS: atom_id res chain seq x y z
N MET A 1 3.91 39.40 -20.72
CA MET A 1 5.07 38.92 -21.51
C MET A 1 4.58 37.80 -22.41
N ARG A 2 4.27 38.08 -23.69
CA ARG A 2 3.80 37.09 -24.67
C ARG A 2 5.05 36.44 -25.28
N LEU A 3 5.29 35.17 -24.94
CA LEU A 3 6.53 34.45 -25.29
C LEU A 3 6.51 33.77 -26.66
N PHE A 4 5.42 33.87 -27.44
CA PHE A 4 5.35 33.29 -28.79
C PHE A 4 4.76 34.29 -29.79
N PRO A 5 5.45 34.59 -30.92
CA PRO A 5 4.80 35.22 -32.07
C PRO A 5 3.82 34.22 -32.71
N PRO A 6 2.69 34.65 -33.30
CA PRO A 6 1.75 33.76 -33.95
C PRO A 6 2.29 33.37 -35.33
N ILE A 7 3.27 32.48 -35.38
CA ILE A 7 3.67 31.83 -36.63
C ILE A 7 2.71 30.66 -36.81
N ILE A 8 1.58 30.95 -37.45
CA ILE A 8 0.66 29.92 -37.97
C ILE A 8 1.26 29.47 -39.31
N ASP A 9 2.34 28.71 -39.25
CA ASP A 9 2.68 27.84 -40.37
C ASP A 9 1.78 26.61 -40.25
N ASN A 10 1.05 26.30 -41.32
CA ASN A 10 0.05 25.22 -41.38
C ASN A 10 0.73 23.83 -41.46
N GLU A 11 1.92 23.70 -40.87
CA GLU A 11 2.71 22.47 -40.84
C GLU A 11 2.15 21.52 -39.77
N LYS A 12 1.77 20.32 -40.20
CA LYS A 12 1.25 19.28 -39.32
C LYS A 12 2.41 18.41 -38.86
N CYS A 13 2.84 18.59 -37.61
CA CYS A 13 3.80 17.69 -36.98
C CYS A 13 3.08 16.58 -36.18
N PRO A 14 3.49 15.30 -36.31
CA PRO A 14 2.94 14.23 -35.48
C PRO A 14 3.39 14.38 -34.02
N LEU A 15 2.44 14.20 -33.09
CA LEU A 15 2.73 14.15 -31.66
C LEU A 15 3.11 12.72 -31.25
N THR A 16 4.39 12.50 -30.96
CA THR A 16 4.94 11.23 -30.47
C THR A 16 5.16 11.28 -28.96
N ILE A 17 5.45 10.15 -28.32
CA ILE A 17 5.69 10.07 -26.87
C ILE A 17 6.82 10.99 -26.36
N ASN A 18 7.81 11.29 -27.21
CA ASN A 18 8.89 12.23 -26.91
C ASN A 18 8.39 13.68 -26.71
N ASN A 19 7.21 14.01 -27.25
CA ASN A 19 6.60 15.33 -27.15
C ASN A 19 5.56 15.39 -26.02
N THR A 20 5.40 14.33 -25.23
CA THR A 20 4.41 14.23 -24.15
C THR A 20 5.08 14.02 -22.80
N LEU A 21 4.74 14.87 -21.83
CA LEU A 21 5.15 14.72 -20.43
C LEU A 21 4.01 14.06 -19.64
N LEU A 22 4.31 12.99 -18.90
CA LEU A 22 3.33 12.31 -18.05
C LEU A 22 3.24 12.97 -16.67
N GLN A 23 2.09 12.82 -16.01
CA GLN A 23 1.79 13.46 -14.72
C GLN A 23 2.81 13.12 -13.61
N SER A 24 3.38 11.92 -13.64
CA SER A 24 4.34 11.44 -12.61
C SER A 24 5.81 11.65 -13.00
N CYS A 25 6.10 12.43 -14.04
CA CYS A 25 7.47 12.71 -14.46
C CYS A 25 8.04 13.92 -13.71
N TYR A 26 9.24 13.76 -13.14
CA TYR A 26 10.01 14.88 -12.61
C TYR A 26 10.92 15.44 -13.70
N LEU A 27 10.72 16.71 -14.03
CA LEU A 27 11.60 17.41 -14.96
C LEU A 27 12.96 17.65 -14.29
N ARG A 28 14.05 17.25 -14.95
CA ARG A 28 15.42 17.46 -14.49
C ARG A 28 16.23 18.15 -15.58
N TYR A 29 17.28 18.86 -15.18
CA TYR A 29 18.26 19.50 -16.07
C TYR A 29 17.68 20.59 -17.02
N THR A 30 16.56 21.21 -16.66
CA THR A 30 15.98 22.37 -17.36
C THR A 30 15.34 23.31 -16.33
N GLU A 31 15.50 24.63 -16.52
CA GLU A 31 14.96 25.63 -15.57
C GLU A 31 13.43 25.75 -15.65
N TRP A 32 12.88 25.68 -16.86
CA TRP A 32 11.45 25.77 -17.12
C TRP A 32 11.08 25.05 -18.41
N ALA A 33 9.82 24.60 -18.49
CA ALA A 33 9.23 24.06 -19.69
C ALA A 33 7.83 24.65 -19.88
N CYS A 34 7.49 25.05 -21.11
CA CYS A 34 6.14 25.45 -21.47
C CYS A 34 5.46 24.29 -22.19
N GLY A 35 4.25 23.94 -21.74
CA GLY A 35 3.44 22.89 -22.35
C GLY A 35 1.96 23.22 -22.25
N VAL A 36 1.14 22.50 -23.02
CA VAL A 36 -0.32 22.59 -22.99
C VAL A 36 -0.87 21.33 -22.35
N ALA A 37 -1.79 21.47 -21.39
CA ALA A 37 -2.46 20.33 -20.78
C ALA A 37 -3.43 19.70 -21.78
N ILE A 38 -3.13 18.47 -22.22
CA ILE A 38 -3.98 17.68 -23.14
C ILE A 38 -4.94 16.79 -22.35
N TYR A 39 -4.44 16.13 -21.30
CA TYR A 39 -5.21 15.24 -20.43
C TYR A 39 -5.19 15.76 -18.99
N THR A 40 -6.32 15.66 -18.30
CA THR A 40 -6.49 16.13 -16.92
C THR A 40 -7.24 15.11 -16.07
N GLY A 41 -6.86 14.98 -14.79
CA GLY A 41 -7.56 14.11 -13.83
C GLY A 41 -7.41 12.63 -14.16
N ASN A 42 -8.53 11.90 -14.18
CA ASN A 42 -8.55 10.45 -14.43
C ASN A 42 -8.27 10.07 -15.90
N GLU A 43 -8.37 11.03 -16.82
CA GLU A 43 -8.07 10.81 -18.25
C GLU A 43 -6.56 10.82 -18.54
N THR A 44 -5.70 11.09 -17.55
CA THR A 44 -4.25 10.92 -17.72
C THR A 44 -3.91 9.43 -17.81
N LYS A 45 -2.84 9.08 -18.52
CA LYS A 45 -2.38 7.67 -18.58
C LYS A 45 -2.17 7.06 -17.19
N SER A 46 -1.66 7.85 -16.25
CA SER A 46 -1.48 7.44 -14.85
C SER A 46 -2.81 7.30 -14.12
N GLY A 47 -3.78 8.17 -14.39
CA GLY A 47 -5.14 8.10 -13.85
C GLY A 47 -5.89 6.86 -14.31
N MET A 48 -5.86 6.55 -15.61
CA MET A 48 -6.49 5.36 -16.19
C MET A 48 -5.87 4.05 -15.71
N SER A 49 -4.60 4.08 -15.30
CA SER A 49 -3.92 2.91 -14.74
C SER A 49 -4.25 2.67 -13.26
N ARG A 50 -4.86 3.64 -12.56
CA ARG A 50 -5.28 3.47 -11.17
C ARG A 50 -6.62 2.77 -11.12
N GLY A 51 -6.65 1.58 -10.52
CA GLY A 51 -7.91 0.92 -10.16
C GLY A 51 -8.68 1.73 -9.11
N THR A 52 -10.00 1.55 -9.08
CA THR A 52 -10.85 2.06 -8.00
C THR A 52 -10.40 1.47 -6.66
N ALA A 53 -10.24 2.32 -5.65
CA ALA A 53 -9.84 1.87 -4.32
C ALA A 53 -11.00 1.10 -3.68
N GLU A 54 -10.94 -0.23 -3.78
CA GLU A 54 -11.87 -1.09 -3.04
C GLU A 54 -11.47 -1.12 -1.55
N PRO A 55 -12.46 -1.09 -0.63
CA PRO A 55 -12.18 -1.24 0.79
C PRO A 55 -11.52 -2.60 1.02
N LYS A 56 -10.29 -2.58 1.55
CA LYS A 56 -9.56 -3.79 1.91
C LYS A 56 -10.19 -4.39 3.16
N LEU A 57 -11.12 -5.32 2.97
CA LEU A 57 -11.66 -6.15 4.04
C LEU A 57 -10.65 -7.24 4.36
N THR A 58 -10.40 -7.50 5.64
CA THR A 58 -9.44 -8.53 6.04
C THR A 58 -10.05 -9.92 6.00
N ALA A 59 -9.19 -10.94 5.93
CA ALA A 59 -9.61 -12.34 5.95
C ALA A 59 -10.30 -12.70 7.26
N ALA A 60 -9.84 -12.14 8.39
CA ALA A 60 -10.43 -12.35 9.70
C ALA A 60 -11.84 -11.76 9.80
N ASP A 61 -12.08 -10.58 9.21
CA ASP A 61 -13.43 -9.98 9.18
C ASP A 61 -14.42 -10.88 8.44
N SER A 62 -14.00 -11.49 7.32
CA SER A 62 -14.83 -12.47 6.59
C SER A 62 -15.13 -13.72 7.41
N MET A 63 -14.16 -14.19 8.21
CA MET A 63 -14.36 -15.35 9.08
C MET A 63 -15.36 -15.06 10.21
N ILE A 64 -15.23 -13.90 10.85
CA ILE A 64 -16.14 -13.47 11.93
C ILE A 64 -17.56 -13.29 11.41
N ASP A 65 -17.73 -12.72 10.22
CA ASP A 65 -19.04 -12.57 9.59
C ASP A 65 -19.71 -13.93 9.35
N LYS A 66 -18.98 -14.89 8.76
CA LYS A 66 -19.48 -16.26 8.55
C LYS A 66 -19.88 -16.95 9.85
N LEU A 67 -19.06 -16.82 10.90
CA LEU A 67 -19.36 -17.38 12.22
C LEU A 67 -20.59 -16.71 12.85
N THR A 68 -20.73 -15.39 12.70
CA THR A 68 -21.89 -14.63 13.18
C THR A 68 -23.18 -15.11 12.51
N VAL A 69 -23.16 -15.33 11.20
CA VAL A 69 -24.30 -15.89 10.46
C VAL A 69 -24.62 -17.31 10.93
N ALA A 70 -23.61 -18.16 11.15
CA ALA A 70 -23.82 -19.52 11.65
C ALA A 70 -24.45 -19.52 13.06
N ILE A 71 -23.98 -18.66 13.96
CA ILE A 71 -24.54 -18.49 15.31
C ILE A 71 -25.97 -17.97 15.24
N PHE A 72 -26.27 -17.03 14.35
CA PHE A 72 -27.62 -16.48 14.17
C PHE A 72 -28.63 -17.55 13.69
N ILE A 73 -28.24 -18.40 12.74
CA ILE A 73 -29.07 -19.52 12.30
C ILE A 73 -29.31 -20.51 13.45
N PHE A 74 -28.26 -20.82 14.20
CA PHE A 74 -28.36 -21.69 15.37
C PHE A 74 -29.28 -21.08 16.45
N GLN A 75 -29.23 -19.76 16.65
CA GLN A 75 -30.11 -19.03 17.57
C GLN A 75 -31.58 -19.21 17.22
N ILE A 76 -31.93 -18.97 15.97
CA ILE A 76 -33.30 -19.13 15.49
C ILE A 76 -33.78 -20.56 15.70
N ALA A 77 -32.94 -21.57 15.41
CA ALA A 77 -33.30 -22.96 15.63
C ALA A 77 -33.59 -23.27 17.11
N VAL A 78 -32.74 -22.81 18.02
CA VAL A 78 -32.93 -22.99 19.47
C VAL A 78 -34.19 -22.28 19.97
N VAL A 79 -34.42 -21.04 19.53
CA VAL A 79 -35.57 -20.23 19.91
C VAL A 79 -36.88 -20.82 19.40
N LEU A 80 -36.89 -21.38 18.20
CA LEU A 80 -38.05 -22.10 17.67
C LEU A 80 -38.32 -23.38 18.49
N LEU A 81 -37.30 -24.19 18.79
CA LEU A 81 -37.47 -25.41 19.57
C LEU A 81 -37.97 -25.12 21.00
N LEU A 82 -37.30 -24.21 21.71
CA LEU A 82 -37.67 -23.83 23.08
C LEU A 82 -38.99 -23.06 23.12
N GLY A 83 -39.24 -22.21 22.14
CA GLY A 83 -40.49 -21.45 22.00
C GLY A 83 -41.70 -22.36 21.77
N LEU A 84 -41.58 -23.36 20.89
CA LEU A 84 -42.62 -24.37 20.67
C LEU A 84 -42.85 -25.23 21.91
N ALA A 85 -41.78 -25.73 22.53
CA ALA A 85 -41.87 -26.50 23.78
C ALA A 85 -42.53 -25.69 24.91
N GLY A 86 -42.17 -24.41 25.04
CA GLY A 86 -42.76 -23.48 26.01
C GLY A 86 -44.24 -23.22 25.75
N ASN A 87 -44.64 -23.06 24.48
CA ASN A 87 -46.05 -22.92 24.10
C ASN A 87 -46.87 -24.19 24.42
N ILE A 88 -46.34 -25.37 24.11
CA ILE A 88 -46.98 -26.66 24.43
C ILE A 88 -47.15 -26.82 25.94
N TRP A 89 -46.11 -26.49 26.72
CA TRP A 89 -46.17 -26.56 28.18
C TRP A 89 -47.15 -25.54 28.78
N LYS A 90 -47.18 -24.31 28.25
CA LYS A 90 -48.16 -23.28 28.64
C LYS A 90 -49.59 -23.76 28.44
N ASP A 91 -49.87 -24.38 27.29
CA ASP A 91 -51.22 -24.84 26.95
C ASP A 91 -51.63 -26.06 27.80
N SER A 92 -50.72 -27.01 28.01
CA SER A 92 -50.99 -28.25 28.73
C SER A 92 -51.08 -28.09 30.26
N HIS A 93 -50.16 -27.33 30.84
CA HIS A 93 -50.03 -27.13 32.28
C HIS A 93 -50.30 -25.69 32.68
N GLY A 94 -49.66 -24.71 32.04
CA GLY A 94 -49.70 -23.30 32.44
C GLY A 94 -51.11 -22.68 32.59
N CYS A 95 -52.04 -23.02 31.70
CA CYS A 95 -53.42 -22.51 31.74
C CYS A 95 -54.26 -23.05 32.92
N LYS A 96 -53.79 -24.11 33.60
CA LYS A 96 -54.47 -24.71 34.77
C LYS A 96 -54.03 -24.10 36.10
N LEU A 97 -52.96 -23.30 36.10
CA LEU A 97 -52.39 -22.73 37.33
C LEU A 97 -52.97 -21.33 37.57
N TRP A 98 -53.77 -21.21 38.63
CA TRP A 98 -54.51 -19.99 38.98
C TRP A 98 -53.62 -18.76 39.25
N TYR A 99 -52.36 -18.96 39.64
CA TYR A 99 -51.42 -17.89 39.96
C TYR A 99 -50.72 -17.27 38.75
N LEU A 100 -50.76 -17.89 37.57
CA LEU A 100 -50.12 -17.33 36.37
C LEU A 100 -50.95 -16.23 35.69
N MET A 101 -52.22 -16.03 36.09
CA MET A 101 -53.11 -14.95 35.63
C MET A 101 -53.10 -14.74 34.09
N TYR A 102 -53.18 -15.80 33.30
CA TYR A 102 -53.30 -15.67 31.85
C TYR A 102 -54.65 -15.06 31.47
N PRO A 103 -54.70 -14.08 30.54
CA PRO A 103 -55.95 -13.48 30.09
C PRO A 103 -56.85 -14.52 29.41
N ALA A 104 -58.17 -14.42 29.64
CA ALA A 104 -59.16 -15.38 29.11
C ALA A 104 -59.31 -15.30 27.58
N GLU A 105 -59.13 -14.11 27.01
CA GLU A 105 -59.06 -13.92 25.56
C GLU A 105 -57.62 -14.14 25.09
N ARG A 106 -57.41 -15.03 24.12
CA ARG A 106 -56.09 -15.27 23.52
C ARG A 106 -55.85 -14.30 22.37
N PRO A 107 -54.94 -13.33 22.51
CA PRO A 107 -54.55 -12.49 21.39
C PRO A 107 -53.87 -13.31 20.30
N TRP A 108 -54.02 -12.90 19.04
CA TRP A 108 -53.41 -13.57 17.89
C TRP A 108 -51.88 -13.61 17.95
N TYR A 109 -51.23 -12.75 18.74
CA TYR A 109 -49.77 -12.68 18.89
C TYR A 109 -49.22 -13.50 20.08
N ASP A 110 -50.08 -14.13 20.89
CA ASP A 110 -49.67 -14.83 22.13
C ASP A 110 -48.73 -16.03 21.85
N PHE A 111 -48.81 -16.63 20.67
CA PHE A 111 -47.90 -17.70 20.25
C PHE A 111 -46.47 -17.20 19.99
N LEU A 112 -46.27 -15.91 19.67
CA LEU A 112 -44.96 -15.29 19.43
C LEU A 112 -44.30 -14.79 20.72
N VAL A 113 -45.08 -14.51 21.77
CA VAL A 113 -44.56 -13.91 23.01
C VAL A 113 -43.51 -14.80 23.68
N ILE A 114 -43.76 -16.11 23.77
CA ILE A 114 -42.82 -17.06 24.40
C ILE A 114 -41.53 -17.23 23.57
N PRO A 115 -41.59 -17.50 22.25
CA PRO A 115 -40.41 -17.48 21.39
C PRO A 115 -39.61 -16.17 21.48
N LEU A 116 -40.26 -15.00 21.43
CA LEU A 116 -39.58 -13.70 21.53
C LEU A 116 -38.90 -13.48 22.89
N ARG A 117 -39.45 -14.03 23.98
CA ARG A 117 -38.78 -14.01 25.28
C ARG A 117 -37.50 -14.85 25.24
N PHE A 118 -37.56 -16.06 24.68
CA PHE A 118 -36.36 -16.88 24.51
C PHE A 118 -35.33 -16.24 23.58
N GLU A 119 -35.75 -15.54 22.52
CA GLU A 119 -34.88 -14.74 21.66
C GLU A 119 -34.11 -13.68 22.45
N LEU A 120 -34.80 -12.93 23.33
CA LEU A 120 -34.16 -11.94 24.19
C LEU A 120 -33.17 -12.58 25.17
N LEU A 121 -33.49 -13.73 25.76
CA LEU A 121 -32.55 -14.45 26.63
C LEU A 121 -31.33 -14.96 25.85
N CYS A 122 -31.51 -15.42 24.61
CA CYS A 122 -30.44 -15.93 23.75
C CYS A 122 -29.65 -14.83 23.02
N SER A 123 -30.06 -13.57 23.09
CA SER A 123 -29.42 -12.44 22.39
C SER A 123 -27.94 -12.24 22.76
N ILE A 124 -27.52 -12.70 23.94
CA ILE A 124 -26.11 -12.69 24.39
C ILE A 124 -25.21 -13.61 23.56
N MET A 125 -25.79 -14.53 22.79
CA MET A 125 -25.04 -15.48 21.96
C MET A 125 -24.42 -14.80 20.74
N ILE A 126 -25.02 -13.72 20.23
CA ILE A 126 -24.42 -12.90 19.17
C ILE A 126 -23.35 -12.02 19.81
N PRO A 127 -22.05 -12.25 19.54
CA PRO A 127 -20.99 -11.54 20.23
C PRO A 127 -20.76 -10.16 19.59
N ILE A 128 -21.71 -9.24 19.73
CA ILE A 128 -21.60 -7.89 19.12
C ILE A 128 -20.36 -7.15 19.63
N SER A 129 -19.98 -7.39 20.89
CA SER A 129 -18.80 -6.78 21.52
C SER A 129 -17.48 -7.23 20.90
N ILE A 130 -17.38 -8.44 20.33
CA ILE A 130 -16.11 -8.94 19.78
C ILE A 130 -15.66 -8.12 18.58
N LYS A 131 -16.61 -7.70 17.73
CA LYS A 131 -16.35 -6.91 16.53
C LYS A 131 -15.76 -5.55 16.89
N VAL A 132 -16.41 -4.83 17.80
CA VAL A 132 -15.93 -3.52 18.29
C VAL A 132 -14.57 -3.64 18.97
N THR A 133 -14.37 -4.71 19.75
CA THR A 133 -13.08 -4.94 20.43
C THR A 133 -11.95 -5.18 19.43
N LEU A 134 -12.24 -5.92 18.36
CA LEU A 134 -11.28 -6.21 17.29
C LEU A 134 -10.96 -4.96 16.47
N ASP A 135 -11.97 -4.14 16.15
CA ASP A 135 -11.76 -2.84 15.49
C ASP A 135 -10.89 -1.90 16.33
N LEU A 136 -11.11 -1.87 17.65
CA LEU A 136 -10.28 -1.10 18.57
C LEU A 136 -8.84 -1.65 18.63
N ALA A 137 -8.68 -2.97 18.71
CA ALA A 137 -7.37 -3.62 18.71
C ALA A 137 -6.57 -3.31 17.44
N LYS A 138 -7.23 -3.37 16.26
CA LYS A 138 -6.65 -2.95 14.97
C LYS A 138 -6.13 -1.52 15.02
N GLY A 139 -6.90 -0.60 15.61
CA GLY A 139 -6.48 0.78 15.81
C GLY A 139 -5.24 0.93 16.71
N VAL A 140 -5.19 0.17 17.80
CA VAL A 140 -4.04 0.17 18.72
C VAL A 140 -2.78 -0.38 18.04
N TYR A 141 -2.89 -1.48 17.29
CA TYR A 141 -1.75 -2.05 16.56
C TYR A 141 -1.20 -1.10 15.49
N ALA A 142 -2.08 -0.44 14.74
CA ALA A 142 -1.65 0.57 13.78
C ALA A 142 -0.90 1.72 14.45
N LYS A 143 -1.35 2.14 15.64
CA LYS A 143 -0.64 3.17 16.43
C LYS A 143 0.71 2.70 16.95
N PHE A 144 0.85 1.42 17.31
CA PHE A 144 2.16 0.88 17.67
C PHE A 144 3.12 0.86 16.50
N ILE A 145 2.66 0.57 15.28
CA ILE A 145 3.49 0.65 14.06
C ILE A 145 3.94 2.10 13.80
N ASP A 146 3.03 3.07 13.94
CA ASP A 146 3.34 4.50 13.75
C ASP A 146 4.37 5.03 14.77
N CYS A 147 4.40 4.44 15.98
CA CYS A 147 5.25 4.88 17.09
C CYS A 147 6.50 4.00 17.29
N ASP A 148 6.87 3.17 16.32
CA ASP A 148 8.05 2.31 16.41
C ASP A 148 9.31 3.04 15.93
N ASP A 149 10.23 3.29 16.87
CA ASP A 149 11.53 3.93 16.60
C ASP A 149 12.45 3.07 15.70
N GLN A 150 12.23 1.75 15.62
CA GLN A 150 13.04 0.87 14.77
C GLN A 150 12.70 1.01 13.28
N MET A 151 11.49 1.47 12.95
CA MET A 151 11.02 1.67 11.58
C MET A 151 11.13 3.13 11.12
N PHE A 152 12.00 3.91 11.77
CA PHE A 152 12.27 5.29 11.43
C PHE A 152 13.50 5.40 10.52
N ASP A 153 13.35 6.11 9.39
CA ASP A 153 14.47 6.41 8.50
C ASP A 153 15.16 7.74 8.90
N PRO A 154 16.41 7.71 9.40
CA PRO A 154 17.12 8.90 9.81
C PRO A 154 17.61 9.77 8.63
N GLU A 155 17.78 9.22 7.42
CA GLU A 155 18.28 10.00 6.27
C GLU A 155 17.20 10.93 5.72
N THR A 156 15.96 10.43 5.64
CA THR A 156 14.80 11.18 5.14
C THR A 156 13.94 11.79 6.25
N ASN A 157 14.21 11.46 7.51
CA ASN A 157 13.44 11.89 8.69
C ASN A 157 11.95 11.50 8.58
N THR A 158 11.67 10.32 8.02
CA THR A 158 10.31 9.81 7.85
C THR A 158 10.05 8.61 8.76
N PRO A 159 9.03 8.67 9.64
CA PRO A 159 8.58 7.51 10.41
C PRO A 159 7.73 6.56 9.54
N ALA A 160 7.58 5.32 10.01
CA ALA A 160 6.56 4.42 9.47
C ALA A 160 5.16 5.02 9.65
N HIS A 161 4.33 4.89 8.63
CA HIS A 161 2.96 5.41 8.64
C HIS A 161 1.98 4.36 8.14
N SER A 162 1.08 3.92 9.02
CA SER A 162 0.01 3.00 8.69
C SER A 162 -1.17 3.75 8.06
N ALA A 163 -1.29 3.70 6.73
CA ALA A 163 -2.38 4.34 6.01
C ALA A 163 -3.75 3.64 6.17
N ASN A 164 -3.77 2.38 6.62
CA ASN A 164 -4.99 1.61 6.84
C ASN A 164 -4.85 0.75 8.10
N THR A 165 -5.69 1.00 9.10
CA THR A 165 -5.66 0.31 10.38
C THR A 165 -6.18 -1.12 10.29
N ALA A 166 -7.04 -1.42 9.31
CA ALA A 166 -7.72 -2.71 9.20
C ALA A 166 -6.76 -3.85 8.85
N ILE A 167 -5.74 -3.58 8.03
CA ILE A 167 -4.86 -4.60 7.42
C ILE A 167 -3.68 -5.02 8.30
N SER A 168 -3.56 -4.48 9.50
CA SER A 168 -2.41 -4.74 10.39
C SER A 168 -2.29 -6.23 10.75
N GLU A 169 -3.40 -6.95 10.87
CA GLU A 169 -3.44 -8.39 11.17
C GLU A 169 -3.06 -9.28 9.98
N ASP A 170 -3.39 -8.83 8.76
CA ASP A 170 -3.11 -9.58 7.53
C ASP A 170 -1.62 -9.55 7.19
N LEU A 171 -0.86 -8.57 7.70
CA LEU A 171 0.59 -8.47 7.50
C LEU A 171 1.33 -9.73 8.00
N GLY A 172 0.84 -10.36 9.07
CA GLY A 172 1.38 -11.62 9.59
C GLY A 172 0.99 -12.86 8.77
N GLN A 173 0.07 -12.74 7.82
CA GLN A 173 -0.47 -13.84 7.00
C GLN A 173 0.04 -13.81 5.55
N VAL A 174 0.95 -12.88 5.22
CA VAL A 174 1.49 -12.74 3.86
C VAL A 174 2.43 -13.90 3.53
N GLU A 175 2.11 -14.67 2.47
CA GLU A 175 2.95 -15.78 1.97
C GLU A 175 3.90 -15.34 0.84
N TYR A 176 3.47 -14.41 -0.01
CA TYR A 176 4.21 -13.94 -1.16
C TYR A 176 4.52 -12.45 -1.06
N ILE A 177 5.81 -12.10 -1.12
CA ILE A 177 6.27 -10.71 -1.22
C ILE A 177 6.72 -10.46 -2.65
N LEU A 178 6.00 -9.60 -3.35
CA LEU A 178 6.38 -9.12 -4.68
C LEU A 178 7.20 -7.85 -4.51
N SER A 179 8.50 -7.94 -4.79
CA SER A 179 9.43 -6.81 -4.67
C SER A 179 9.81 -6.27 -6.05
N ASP A 180 9.80 -4.94 -6.18
CA ASP A 180 10.40 -4.28 -7.33
C ASP A 180 11.92 -4.13 -7.14
N LYS A 181 12.68 -4.09 -8.23
CA LYS A 181 14.13 -3.98 -8.18
C LYS A 181 14.58 -2.54 -7.93
N THR A 182 14.07 -1.61 -8.72
CA THR A 182 14.55 -0.23 -8.74
C THR A 182 13.75 0.62 -7.77
N GLY A 183 14.42 1.23 -6.78
CA GLY A 183 13.75 2.03 -5.75
C GLY A 183 13.28 1.24 -4.53
N THR A 184 13.36 -0.10 -4.55
CA THR A 184 13.10 -0.96 -3.37
C THR A 184 14.32 -1.79 -2.99
N LEU A 185 14.74 -2.74 -3.84
CA LEU A 185 15.94 -3.55 -3.56
C LEU A 185 17.25 -2.79 -3.78
N THR A 186 17.21 -1.77 -4.62
CA THR A 186 18.38 -0.96 -4.97
C THR A 186 18.06 0.51 -4.81
N GLU A 187 18.93 1.23 -4.12
CA GLU A 187 18.95 2.68 -4.15
C GLU A 187 19.22 3.16 -5.58
N ASN A 188 18.64 4.29 -5.96
CA ASN A 188 18.90 4.93 -7.26
C ASN A 188 20.26 5.66 -7.26
N ARG A 189 21.30 4.97 -6.79
CA ARG A 189 22.68 5.45 -6.71
C ARG A 189 23.61 4.39 -7.27
N MET A 190 24.13 4.66 -8.47
CA MET A 190 25.11 3.78 -9.11
C MET A 190 26.52 4.17 -8.68
N ILE A 191 27.19 3.28 -7.96
CA ILE A 191 28.57 3.47 -7.51
C ILE A 191 29.49 2.58 -8.35
N PHE A 192 30.51 3.17 -8.96
CA PHE A 192 31.47 2.42 -9.75
C PHE A 192 32.47 1.73 -8.83
N ARG A 193 32.31 0.42 -8.64
CA ARG A 193 33.13 -0.33 -7.68
C ARG A 193 34.46 -0.83 -8.25
N ARG A 194 34.46 -1.34 -9.49
CA ARG A 194 35.59 -2.06 -10.09
C ARG A 194 35.55 -2.02 -11.61
N CYS A 195 36.72 -2.09 -12.24
CA CYS A 195 36.85 -2.38 -13.66
C CYS A 195 38.02 -3.30 -13.96
N TYR A 196 37.89 -4.07 -15.04
CA TYR A 196 38.94 -4.93 -15.54
C TYR A 196 39.40 -4.42 -16.90
N ILE A 197 40.65 -3.97 -16.99
CA ILE A 197 41.19 -3.31 -18.19
C ILE A 197 42.55 -3.90 -18.50
N SER A 198 42.71 -4.39 -19.73
CA SER A 198 43.97 -4.94 -20.26
C SER A 198 44.64 -5.98 -19.34
N GLY A 199 43.86 -6.89 -18.74
CA GLY A 199 44.40 -7.95 -17.88
C GLY A 199 44.50 -7.59 -16.39
N VAL A 200 44.31 -6.32 -16.03
CA VAL A 200 44.46 -5.81 -14.66
C VAL A 200 43.10 -5.47 -14.06
N LEU A 201 42.84 -5.99 -12.86
CA LEU A 201 41.65 -5.66 -12.08
C LEU A 201 41.93 -4.44 -11.21
N TYR A 202 41.12 -3.41 -11.38
CA TYR A 202 41.14 -2.19 -10.59
C TYR A 202 39.88 -2.08 -9.72
N GLY A 203 40.06 -1.63 -8.47
CA GLY A 203 38.97 -1.41 -7.49
C GLY A 203 38.90 -2.46 -6.37
N ASP A 204 38.46 -2.03 -5.18
CA ASP A 204 38.38 -2.87 -3.98
C ASP A 204 36.93 -3.37 -3.73
N LYS A 205 36.73 -4.36 -2.84
CA LYS A 205 35.41 -4.97 -2.57
C LYS A 205 34.51 -4.04 -1.74
N THR A 206 35.12 -3.12 -1.00
CA THR A 206 34.46 -2.34 0.06
C THR A 206 34.27 -0.87 -0.29
N GLY A 207 35.01 -0.32 -1.26
CA GLY A 207 35.03 1.12 -1.60
C GLY A 207 34.59 1.47 -3.02
N ASP A 208 34.44 2.76 -3.28
CA ASP A 208 34.25 3.34 -4.62
C ASP A 208 35.60 3.28 -5.37
N ALA A 209 35.65 2.72 -6.58
CA ALA A 209 36.93 2.56 -7.30
C ALA A 209 37.59 3.90 -7.62
N LEU A 210 36.79 4.98 -7.71
CA LEU A 210 37.28 6.33 -7.99
C LEU A 210 38.07 6.94 -6.83
N LYS A 211 37.81 6.52 -5.58
CA LYS A 211 38.58 6.97 -4.40
C LYS A 211 39.91 6.22 -4.23
N GLY A 212 40.12 5.12 -4.96
CA GLY A 212 41.33 4.33 -4.89
C GLY A 212 42.52 5.03 -5.56
N ILE A 213 43.52 5.40 -4.76
CA ILE A 213 44.80 6.00 -5.19
C ILE A 213 45.44 5.24 -6.37
N LYS A 214 45.30 3.91 -6.41
CA LYS A 214 45.87 3.02 -7.43
C LYS A 214 45.27 3.22 -8.83
N LEU A 215 43.95 3.44 -8.93
CA LEU A 215 43.30 3.73 -10.21
C LEU A 215 43.75 5.11 -10.72
N VAL A 216 43.75 6.13 -9.85
CA VAL A 216 44.12 7.50 -10.24
C VAL A 216 45.60 7.63 -10.60
N LEU A 217 46.51 6.93 -9.91
CA LEU A 217 47.95 6.99 -10.20
C LEU A 217 48.40 6.12 -11.38
N ASP A 218 47.88 4.89 -11.56
CA ASP A 218 48.26 4.03 -12.70
C ASP A 218 47.59 4.48 -14.01
N VAL A 219 46.41 5.10 -13.94
CA VAL A 219 45.70 5.58 -15.13
C VAL A 219 46.21 6.94 -15.62
N ARG A 220 46.85 7.76 -14.77
CA ARG A 220 47.45 9.06 -15.18
C ARG A 220 48.48 8.94 -16.33
N PRO A 221 49.42 7.99 -16.35
CA PRO A 221 50.33 7.77 -17.48
C PRO A 221 49.70 6.97 -18.64
N ILE A 222 48.66 6.16 -18.39
CA ILE A 222 47.95 5.35 -19.41
C ILE A 222 46.84 6.16 -20.13
N LEU A 223 46.54 7.37 -19.65
CA LEU A 223 45.55 8.31 -20.19
C LEU A 223 45.80 8.73 -21.64
N ALA A 224 46.99 8.47 -22.19
CA ALA A 224 47.41 8.96 -23.51
C ALA A 224 46.83 8.20 -24.72
N GLY A 225 46.08 7.11 -24.55
CA GLY A 225 45.51 6.44 -25.74
C GLY A 225 44.37 5.45 -25.49
N VAL A 226 44.63 4.35 -24.78
CA VAL A 226 43.69 3.22 -24.76
C VAL A 226 42.58 3.40 -23.73
N PHE A 227 42.89 3.97 -22.57
CA PHE A 227 41.91 4.16 -21.49
C PHE A 227 40.96 5.34 -21.77
N LEU A 228 41.46 6.41 -22.38
CA LEU A 228 40.65 7.55 -22.81
C LEU A 228 39.65 7.12 -23.90
N ALA A 229 40.07 6.31 -24.87
CA ALA A 229 39.17 5.74 -25.88
C ALA A 229 38.10 4.83 -25.29
N TYR A 230 38.41 4.09 -24.21
CA TYR A 230 37.44 3.22 -23.53
C TYR A 230 36.42 4.01 -22.71
N LEU A 231 36.86 5.06 -22.00
CA LEU A 231 35.98 5.97 -21.27
C LEU A 231 35.13 6.82 -22.22
N VAL A 232 35.73 7.37 -23.28
CA VAL A 232 35.00 8.09 -24.34
C VAL A 232 34.04 7.13 -25.07
N GLY A 233 34.40 5.86 -25.27
CA GLY A 233 33.50 4.85 -25.84
C GLY A 233 32.34 4.46 -24.92
N LEU A 234 32.53 4.48 -23.60
CA LEU A 234 31.45 4.31 -22.61
C LEU A 234 30.52 5.54 -22.59
N ASP A 235 31.11 6.74 -22.68
CA ASP A 235 30.41 8.03 -22.67
C ASP A 235 29.64 8.29 -23.98
N MET A 236 30.17 7.84 -25.13
CA MET A 236 29.51 8.00 -26.44
C MET A 236 28.39 6.99 -26.70
N LYS A 237 28.40 5.82 -26.05
CA LYS A 237 27.39 4.76 -26.28
C LYS A 237 26.14 4.90 -25.42
N HIS A 238 26.26 5.55 -24.28
CA HIS A 238 25.12 5.93 -23.45
C HIS A 238 24.90 7.40 -23.75
N GLY A 239 23.73 7.82 -24.23
CA GLY A 239 23.43 9.24 -24.52
C GLY A 239 23.40 10.11 -23.25
N VAL A 240 24.51 10.16 -22.52
CA VAL A 240 24.74 10.93 -21.31
C VAL A 240 25.25 12.29 -21.76
N LEU A 241 24.33 13.25 -21.87
CA LEU A 241 24.70 14.66 -22.04
C LEU A 241 25.26 15.17 -20.71
N LEU A 242 26.58 15.09 -20.54
CA LEU A 242 27.28 15.65 -19.39
C LEU A 242 27.20 17.18 -19.43
N HIS A 243 26.31 17.76 -18.64
CA HIS A 243 26.35 19.19 -18.33
C HIS A 243 27.23 19.38 -17.08
N GLU A 244 28.52 19.64 -17.33
CA GLU A 244 29.52 20.08 -16.35
C GLU A 244 29.88 19.06 -15.23
N VAL A 245 31.10 18.50 -15.30
CA VAL A 245 31.70 17.74 -14.20
C VAL A 245 32.07 18.71 -13.08
N ARG A 246 31.12 19.00 -12.18
CA ARG A 246 31.42 19.75 -10.96
C ARG A 246 32.08 18.79 -9.97
N ALA A 247 33.40 18.93 -9.81
CA ALA A 247 34.11 18.33 -8.69
C ALA A 247 33.46 18.87 -7.40
N VAL A 248 32.75 18.02 -6.66
CA VAL A 248 32.27 18.33 -5.32
C VAL A 248 33.53 18.44 -4.44
N PRO A 249 33.90 19.62 -3.94
CA PRO A 249 34.95 19.70 -2.94
C PRO A 249 34.43 19.00 -1.69
N GLU A 250 35.15 17.99 -1.20
CA GLU A 250 34.90 17.42 0.13
C GLU A 250 35.01 18.57 1.15
N ALA A 251 33.87 18.99 1.69
CA ALA A 251 33.83 19.80 2.89
C ALA A 251 34.23 18.88 4.05
N LEU A 252 35.49 19.00 4.43
CA LEU A 252 36.06 18.42 5.63
C LEU A 252 35.50 19.18 6.84
N HIS A 253 34.62 18.55 7.61
CA HIS A 253 34.38 18.81 9.03
C HIS A 253 33.92 17.53 9.72
#